data_AF-A0A358UAT5-F1
#
_entry.id   AF-A0A358UAT5-F1
#
_cell.length_a   1.000
_cell.length_b   1.000
_cell.length_c   1.000
_cell.angle_alpha   90.00
_cell.angle_beta   90.00
_cell.angle_gamma   90.00
#
_symmetry.space_group_name_H-M   'P 1'
#
loop_
_entity.id
_entity.type
_entity.pdbx_description
1 polymer ?
#
loop_
_entity_poly.entity_id
_entity_poly.type
_entity_poly.pdbx_seq_one_letter_code
_entity_poly.pdbx_strand_id
1 'polypeptide(L)'
;MSTELTFKPRILGMICNWCTYGGADLAGVSRFQYPPYIRLIRVMCSGRVELEHILRAFSNGQDGVFIGGCHLNDCHYNTEGNYDAISMVLLGKKILEYIGVNPERLRLEWVSAGEGIRFANIMNEFSMKVENLGPLGKSEGIDKNDLRSKLEAVTNLVPYIKLVDMERLRVRFKTDEEYYKFFRSEEFGRLFDETVGEKLAISQIITLLREGSHTSEEIAKVLGLTTSEVSRHLNSSSRQGFVRYEENQKCYVLA
;
A
#
# COMPACT_ATOMS: atom_id res chain seq x y z
N MET A 1 3.44 25.43 -29.50
CA MET A 1 3.07 24.21 -28.77
C MET A 1 3.44 24.44 -27.33
N SER A 2 2.46 24.60 -26.44
CA SER A 2 2.71 24.75 -25.02
C SER A 2 3.50 23.56 -24.53
N THR A 3 4.73 23.80 -24.06
CA THR A 3 5.54 22.85 -23.30
C THR A 3 4.82 22.55 -21.98
N GLU A 4 3.83 21.67 -22.02
CA GLU A 4 3.36 21.01 -20.81
C GLU A 4 4.55 20.22 -20.25
N LEU A 5 4.94 20.53 -19.02
CA LEU A 5 5.98 19.80 -18.30
C LEU A 5 5.51 18.35 -18.18
N THR A 6 6.12 17.45 -18.96
CA THR A 6 5.86 16.01 -18.86
C THR A 6 6.07 15.55 -17.42
N PHE A 7 5.06 14.92 -16.84
CA PHE A 7 5.10 14.42 -15.48
C PHE A 7 6.24 13.41 -15.33
N LYS A 8 7.10 13.61 -14.32
CA LYS A 8 8.20 12.69 -14.01
C LYS A 8 7.90 12.00 -12.68
N PRO A 9 7.54 10.70 -12.69
CA PRO A 9 7.15 10.00 -11.48
C PRO A 9 8.33 9.86 -10.51
N ARG A 10 8.03 9.90 -9.21
CA ARG A 10 8.97 9.58 -8.14
C ARG A 10 8.75 8.14 -7.71
N ILE A 11 9.71 7.26 -7.96
CA ILE A 11 9.60 5.84 -7.64
C ILE A 11 10.66 5.47 -6.60
N LEU A 12 10.24 4.80 -5.54
CA LEU A 12 11.15 4.24 -4.53
C LEU A 12 11.17 2.72 -4.64
N GLY A 13 12.35 2.14 -4.86
CA GLY A 13 12.56 0.70 -4.90
C GLY A 13 13.23 0.18 -3.63
N MET A 14 12.72 -0.89 -3.05
CA MET A 14 13.36 -1.64 -1.95
C MET A 14 13.71 -3.03 -2.47
N ILE A 15 15.00 -3.30 -2.67
CA ILE A 15 15.44 -4.50 -3.40
C ILE A 15 16.41 -5.34 -2.58
N CYS A 16 16.30 -6.66 -2.70
CA CYS A 16 17.16 -7.59 -1.96
C CYS A 16 18.61 -7.54 -2.45
N ASN A 17 19.55 -7.71 -1.52
CA ASN A 17 20.98 -7.65 -1.76
C ASN A 17 21.46 -8.74 -2.72
N TRP A 18 20.93 -9.95 -2.58
CA TRP A 18 21.51 -11.15 -3.18
C TRP A 18 21.16 -11.34 -4.66
N CYS A 19 19.93 -11.01 -5.05
CA CYS A 19 19.44 -11.26 -6.41
C CYS A 19 19.16 -9.95 -7.14
N THR A 20 18.14 -9.21 -6.71
CA THR A 20 17.67 -8.04 -7.48
C THR A 20 18.67 -6.90 -7.49
N TYR A 21 19.44 -6.68 -6.41
CA TYR A 21 20.52 -5.70 -6.43
C TYR A 21 21.62 -6.09 -7.43
N GLY A 22 21.98 -7.38 -7.49
CA GLY A 22 22.89 -7.91 -8.52
C GLY A 22 22.33 -7.76 -9.94
N GLY A 23 21.02 -7.96 -10.13
CA GLY A 23 20.36 -7.71 -11.42
C GLY A 23 20.39 -6.24 -11.82
N ALA A 24 20.19 -5.32 -10.86
CA ALA A 24 20.33 -3.88 -11.10
C ALA A 24 21.77 -3.48 -11.44
N ASP A 25 22.77 -4.03 -10.74
CA ASP A 25 24.19 -3.82 -11.04
C ASP A 25 24.55 -4.35 -12.44
N LEU A 26 24.08 -5.55 -12.78
CA LEU A 26 24.29 -6.14 -14.11
C LEU A 26 23.65 -5.30 -15.22
N ALA A 27 22.48 -4.70 -14.97
CA ALA A 27 21.88 -3.75 -15.91
C ALA A 27 22.80 -2.54 -16.16
N GLY A 28 23.42 -2.01 -15.10
CA GLY A 28 24.40 -0.93 -15.20
C GLY A 28 25.66 -1.33 -15.97
N VAL A 29 26.27 -2.47 -15.61
CA VAL A 29 27.46 -3.02 -16.29
C VAL A 29 27.19 -3.26 -17.78
N SER A 30 26.02 -3.79 -18.10
CA SER A 30 25.60 -4.11 -19.47
C SER A 30 25.04 -2.90 -20.23
N ARG A 31 24.97 -1.73 -19.57
CA ARG A 31 24.46 -0.46 -20.13
C ARG A 31 23.01 -0.54 -20.61
N PHE A 32 22.19 -1.41 -20.03
CA PHE A 32 20.75 -1.46 -20.31
C PHE A 32 20.08 -0.21 -19.76
N GLN A 33 19.52 0.61 -20.65
CA GLN A 33 18.90 1.88 -20.30
C GLN A 33 17.46 1.67 -19.81
N TYR A 34 17.08 2.46 -18.81
CA TYR A 34 15.72 2.60 -18.31
C TYR A 34 15.53 4.02 -17.73
N PRO A 35 14.29 4.52 -17.59
CA PRO A 35 14.03 5.85 -17.06
C PRO A 35 14.68 6.11 -15.68
N PRO A 36 15.28 7.29 -15.45
CA PRO A 36 16.01 7.60 -14.22
C PRO A 36 15.08 8.00 -13.06
N TYR A 37 13.88 7.43 -12.98
CA TYR A 37 12.84 7.79 -12.02
C TYR A 37 12.97 7.04 -10.69
N ILE A 38 13.48 5.81 -10.72
CA ILE A 38 13.60 4.98 -9.52
C ILE A 38 14.83 5.32 -8.67
N ARG A 39 14.65 5.35 -7.35
CA ARG A 39 15.74 5.38 -6.36
C ARG A 39 15.70 4.11 -5.52
N LEU A 40 16.83 3.42 -5.43
CA LEU A 40 16.92 2.10 -4.81
C LEU A 40 17.43 2.19 -3.37
N ILE A 41 16.75 1.52 -2.46
CA ILE A 41 17.17 1.19 -1.10
C ILE A 41 17.51 -0.29 -1.09
N ARG A 42 18.74 -0.60 -0.68
CA ARG A 42 19.19 -1.98 -0.52
C ARG A 42 18.72 -2.54 0.82
N VAL A 43 18.09 -3.70 0.79
CA VAL A 43 17.77 -4.52 1.97
C VAL A 43 18.38 -5.91 1.80
N MET A 44 18.56 -6.66 2.89
CA MET A 44 19.16 -8.00 2.77
C MET A 44 18.22 -9.00 2.08
N CYS A 45 16.94 -8.95 2.38
CA CYS A 45 15.90 -9.83 1.83
C CYS A 45 14.65 -9.00 1.52
N SER A 46 13.86 -9.37 0.51
CA SER A 46 12.55 -8.77 0.27
C SER A 46 11.61 -8.93 1.46
N GLY A 47 11.73 -10.02 2.22
CA GLY A 47 11.00 -10.23 3.49
C GLY A 47 11.35 -9.22 4.59
N ARG A 48 12.40 -8.40 4.44
CA ARG A 48 12.67 -7.28 5.36
C ARG A 48 11.69 -6.12 5.14
N VAL A 49 11.14 -6.00 3.93
CA VAL A 49 10.21 -4.94 3.58
C VAL A 49 8.89 -5.22 4.27
N GLU A 50 8.50 -4.33 5.16
CA GLU A 50 7.22 -4.34 5.86
C GLU A 50 6.27 -3.27 5.31
N LEU A 51 4.97 -3.44 5.56
CA LEU A 51 3.90 -2.52 5.15
C LEU A 51 4.17 -1.05 5.56
N GLU A 52 4.76 -0.83 6.73
CA GLU A 52 5.12 0.51 7.20
C GLU A 52 6.07 1.24 6.25
N HIS A 53 7.03 0.54 5.64
CA HIS A 53 7.96 1.16 4.68
C HIS A 53 7.23 1.59 3.41
N ILE A 54 6.28 0.78 2.94
CA ILE A 54 5.45 1.08 1.77
C ILE A 54 4.59 2.31 2.04
N LEU A 55 3.86 2.33 3.16
CA LEU A 55 3.01 3.44 3.54
C LEU A 55 3.83 4.71 3.75
N ARG A 56 4.98 4.62 4.42
CA ARG A 56 5.89 5.75 4.61
C ARG A 56 6.43 6.28 3.28
N ALA A 57 6.65 5.43 2.28
CA ALA A 57 7.04 5.89 0.94
C ALA A 57 5.92 6.74 0.31
N PHE A 58 4.68 6.24 0.31
CA PHE A 58 3.53 7.00 -0.19
C PHE A 58 3.28 8.30 0.58
N SER A 59 3.39 8.28 1.92
CA SER A 59 3.25 9.48 2.76
C SER A 59 4.32 10.54 2.47
N ASN A 60 5.49 10.14 1.95
CA ASN A 60 6.54 11.06 1.49
C ASN A 60 6.39 11.47 0.00
N GLY A 61 5.25 11.15 -0.62
CA GLY A 61 4.89 11.55 -1.97
C GLY A 61 5.63 10.79 -3.06
N GLN A 62 5.88 9.49 -2.86
CA GLN A 62 6.30 8.61 -3.96
C GLN A 62 5.08 8.23 -4.80
N ASP A 63 5.19 8.37 -6.11
CA ASP A 63 4.13 8.01 -7.06
C ASP A 63 4.05 6.50 -7.31
N GLY A 64 5.15 5.79 -7.05
CA GLY A 64 5.23 4.33 -7.11
C GLY A 64 6.22 3.75 -6.11
N VAL A 65 5.93 2.54 -5.65
CA VAL A 65 6.78 1.75 -4.77
C VAL A 65 7.08 0.42 -5.45
N PHE A 66 8.35 0.11 -5.58
CA PHE A 66 8.84 -1.14 -6.18
C PHE A 66 9.51 -2.02 -5.12
N ILE A 67 9.26 -3.31 -5.16
CA ILE A 67 9.91 -4.30 -4.29
C ILE A 67 10.53 -5.37 -5.19
N GLY A 68 11.80 -5.65 -4.96
CA GLY A 68 12.57 -6.63 -5.71
C GLY A 68 13.08 -7.76 -4.83
N GLY A 69 12.79 -9.01 -5.21
CA GLY A 69 13.29 -10.19 -4.53
C GLY A 69 13.98 -11.20 -5.45
N CYS A 70 14.54 -12.24 -4.82
CA CYS A 70 14.93 -13.46 -5.52
C CYS A 70 13.69 -14.19 -6.03
N HIS A 71 13.85 -14.97 -7.10
CA HIS A 71 12.83 -15.93 -7.52
C HIS A 71 12.42 -16.84 -6.36
N LEU A 72 11.18 -17.31 -6.41
CA LEU A 72 10.69 -18.27 -5.43
C LEU A 72 11.56 -19.53 -5.45
N ASN A 73 11.83 -20.08 -4.28
CA ASN A 73 12.79 -21.18 -4.04
C ASN A 73 14.28 -20.82 -4.19
N ASP A 74 14.62 -19.61 -4.66
CA ASP A 74 16.01 -19.12 -4.79
C ASP A 74 16.36 -18.09 -3.71
N CYS A 75 15.59 -18.02 -2.62
CA CYS A 75 15.87 -17.06 -1.55
C CYS A 75 17.19 -17.42 -0.85
N HIS A 76 18.08 -16.44 -0.69
CA HIS A 76 19.34 -16.63 0.03
C HIS A 76 19.15 -17.02 1.51
N TYR A 77 18.01 -16.67 2.11
CA TYR A 77 17.71 -16.96 3.50
C TYR A 77 16.71 -18.10 3.63
N ASN A 78 17.08 -19.13 4.39
CA ASN A 78 16.30 -20.37 4.60
C ASN A 78 15.07 -20.23 5.53
N THR A 79 14.37 -19.11 5.43
CA THR A 79 12.99 -18.91 5.92
C THR A 79 12.05 -18.48 4.78
N GLU A 80 12.61 -18.35 3.57
CA GLU A 80 11.94 -17.93 2.35
C GLU A 80 11.10 -16.65 2.51
N GLY A 81 11.72 -15.60 3.07
CA GLY A 81 11.05 -14.32 3.29
C GLY A 81 10.51 -13.63 2.03
N ASN A 82 10.88 -14.09 0.83
CA ASN A 82 10.24 -13.67 -0.43
C ASN A 82 8.79 -14.13 -0.53
N TYR A 83 8.39 -15.25 0.10
CA TYR A 83 6.97 -15.63 0.18
C TYR A 83 6.19 -14.74 1.15
N ASP A 84 6.75 -14.40 2.31
CA ASP A 84 6.12 -13.43 3.22
C ASP A 84 5.96 -12.05 2.52
N ALA A 85 6.90 -11.67 1.65
CA ALA A 85 6.80 -10.47 0.83
C ALA A 85 5.61 -10.50 -0.16
N ILE A 86 5.22 -11.66 -0.70
CA ILE A 86 4.02 -11.79 -1.55
C ILE A 86 2.79 -11.41 -0.76
N SER A 87 2.54 -12.09 0.36
CA SER A 87 1.37 -11.85 1.21
C SER A 87 1.31 -10.39 1.65
N MET A 88 2.44 -9.83 2.09
CA MET A 88 2.53 -8.44 2.53
C MET A 88 2.22 -7.45 1.41
N VAL A 89 2.73 -7.68 0.19
CA VAL A 89 2.41 -6.80 -0.95
C VAL A 89 0.95 -6.93 -1.39
N LEU A 90 0.39 -8.14 -1.41
CA LEU A 90 -1.01 -8.35 -1.79
C LEU A 90 -1.98 -7.74 -0.78
N LEU A 91 -1.70 -7.90 0.52
CA LEU A 91 -2.43 -7.20 1.58
C LEU A 91 -2.28 -5.68 1.44
N GLY A 92 -1.05 -5.20 1.19
CA GLY A 92 -0.78 -3.79 0.95
C GLY A 92 -1.57 -3.23 -0.24
N LYS A 93 -1.65 -3.96 -1.36
CA LYS A 93 -2.49 -3.60 -2.51
C LYS A 93 -3.96 -3.49 -2.13
N LYS A 94 -4.48 -4.45 -1.35
CA LYS A 94 -5.89 -4.41 -0.89
C LYS A 94 -6.17 -3.20 -0.01
N ILE A 95 -5.23 -2.85 0.86
CA ILE A 95 -5.31 -1.67 1.71
C ILE A 95 -5.27 -0.38 0.89
N LEU A 96 -4.38 -0.27 -0.11
CA LEU A 96 -4.31 0.88 -1.01
C LEU A 96 -5.64 1.07 -1.75
N GLU A 97 -6.18 -0.01 -2.33
CA GLU A 97 -7.49 0.01 -2.99
C GLU A 97 -8.59 0.49 -2.03
N TYR A 98 -8.61 -0.02 -0.79
CA TYR A 98 -9.60 0.35 0.22
C TYR A 98 -9.58 1.85 0.56
N ILE A 99 -8.39 2.47 0.60
CA ILE A 99 -8.26 3.91 0.85
C ILE A 99 -8.40 4.77 -0.42
N GLY A 100 -8.67 4.16 -1.57
CA GLY A 100 -8.85 4.82 -2.87
C GLY A 100 -7.55 5.11 -3.62
N VAL A 101 -6.40 4.60 -3.17
CA VAL A 101 -5.13 4.71 -3.90
C VAL A 101 -5.02 3.55 -4.88
N ASN A 102 -4.63 3.85 -6.13
CA ASN A 102 -4.54 2.80 -7.15
C ASN A 102 -3.49 1.73 -6.75
N PRO A 103 -3.87 0.44 -6.60
CA PRO A 103 -2.97 -0.62 -6.13
C PRO A 103 -1.82 -0.91 -7.12
N GLU A 104 -1.93 -0.48 -8.37
CA GLU A 104 -0.90 -0.63 -9.39
C GLU A 104 0.31 0.30 -9.17
N ARG A 105 0.24 1.22 -8.20
CA ARG A 105 1.39 1.99 -7.71
C ARG A 105 2.36 1.16 -6.87
N LEU A 106 1.96 -0.04 -6.43
CA LEU A 106 2.81 -0.97 -5.69
C LEU A 106 3.13 -2.18 -6.59
N ARG A 107 4.41 -2.46 -6.83
CA ARG A 107 4.84 -3.59 -7.67
C ARG A 107 5.89 -4.44 -6.96
N LEU A 108 5.70 -5.76 -7.03
CA LEU A 108 6.64 -6.78 -6.58
C LEU A 108 7.10 -7.59 -7.79
N GLU A 109 8.41 -7.79 -7.92
CA GLU A 109 8.99 -8.58 -9.00
C GLU A 109 10.17 -9.43 -8.53
N TRP A 110 10.38 -10.53 -9.25
CA TRP A 110 11.49 -11.45 -9.05
C TRP A 110 12.54 -11.28 -10.12
N VAL A 111 13.78 -11.03 -9.69
CA VAL A 111 14.93 -10.76 -10.56
C VAL A 111 16.17 -11.41 -9.93
N SER A 112 16.77 -12.35 -10.65
CA SER A 112 18.06 -12.97 -10.30
C SER A 112 19.23 -12.01 -10.55
N ALA A 113 20.40 -12.33 -10.00
CA ALA A 113 21.61 -11.54 -10.24
C ALA A 113 22.05 -11.53 -11.71
N GLY A 114 21.69 -12.57 -12.49
CA GLY A 114 22.00 -12.70 -13.92
C GLY A 114 21.00 -12.01 -14.85
N GLU A 115 19.95 -11.39 -14.31
CA GLU A 115 18.79 -10.92 -15.07
C GLU A 115 18.77 -9.39 -15.28
N GLY A 116 19.91 -8.81 -15.68
CA GLY A 116 20.03 -7.35 -15.86
C GLY A 116 19.08 -6.78 -16.93
N ILE A 117 18.87 -7.50 -18.03
CA ILE A 117 17.93 -7.07 -19.08
C ILE A 117 16.49 -7.08 -18.57
N ARG A 118 16.12 -8.08 -17.76
CA ARG A 118 14.80 -8.18 -17.14
C ARG A 118 14.58 -7.03 -16.18
N PHE A 119 15.57 -6.70 -15.34
CA PHE A 119 15.49 -5.53 -14.45
C PHE A 119 15.18 -4.25 -15.24
N ALA A 120 15.94 -3.98 -16.31
CA ALA A 120 15.73 -2.80 -17.15
C ALA A 120 14.32 -2.78 -17.78
N ASN A 121 13.85 -3.92 -18.30
CA ASN A 121 12.49 -4.03 -18.86
C ASN A 121 11.40 -3.75 -17.83
N ILE A 122 11.51 -4.32 -16.62
CA ILE A 122 10.57 -4.03 -15.52
C ILE A 122 10.58 -2.53 -15.18
N MET A 123 11.75 -1.90 -15.12
CA MET A 123 11.86 -0.47 -14.83
C MET A 123 11.20 0.39 -15.91
N ASN A 124 11.34 0.01 -17.19
CA ASN A 124 10.62 0.65 -18.30
C ASN A 124 9.11 0.51 -18.13
N GLU A 125 8.62 -0.72 -17.96
CA GLU A 125 7.19 -1.01 -17.80
C GLU A 125 6.58 -0.29 -16.60
N PHE A 126 7.22 -0.36 -15.44
CA PHE A 126 6.70 0.24 -14.23
C PHE A 126 6.75 1.77 -14.28
N SER A 127 7.81 2.34 -14.86
CA SER A 127 7.89 3.78 -15.10
C SER A 127 6.75 4.27 -15.97
N MET A 128 6.50 3.61 -17.11
CA MET A 128 5.37 3.95 -18.00
C MET A 128 4.03 3.80 -17.30
N LYS A 129 3.84 2.73 -16.50
CA LYS A 129 2.61 2.52 -15.74
C LYS A 129 2.36 3.67 -14.76
N VAL A 130 3.36 4.06 -13.95
CA VAL A 130 3.21 5.13 -12.96
C VAL A 130 3.08 6.50 -13.64
N GLU A 131 3.77 6.73 -14.75
CA GLU A 131 3.63 7.95 -15.55
C GLU A 131 2.21 8.10 -16.12
N ASN A 132 1.63 7.01 -16.65
CA ASN A 132 0.25 6.98 -17.15
C ASN A 132 -0.80 7.12 -16.03
N LEU A 133 -0.50 6.64 -14.82
CA LEU A 133 -1.35 6.90 -13.66
C LEU A 133 -1.32 8.39 -13.31
N GLY A 134 -0.16 9.04 -13.38
CA GLY A 134 0.00 10.44 -13.00
C GLY A 134 0.34 10.62 -11.50
N PRO A 135 0.37 11.89 -11.03
CA PRO A 135 0.78 12.20 -9.66
C PRO A 135 -0.13 11.56 -8.61
N LEU A 136 0.46 10.98 -7.56
CA LEU A 136 -0.27 10.37 -6.44
C LEU A 136 -1.33 11.33 -5.87
N GLY A 137 -2.54 10.81 -5.69
CA GLY A 137 -3.69 11.53 -5.15
C GLY A 137 -4.47 12.27 -6.24
N LYS A 138 -3.77 13.05 -7.09
CA LYS A 138 -4.42 13.84 -8.14
C LYS A 138 -5.16 12.99 -9.15
N SER A 139 -4.53 11.91 -9.61
CA SER A 139 -5.15 10.99 -10.57
C SER A 139 -6.29 10.16 -9.99
N GLU A 140 -6.29 9.99 -8.68
CA GLU A 140 -7.33 9.30 -7.92
C GLU A 140 -8.45 10.26 -7.49
N GLY A 141 -8.34 11.55 -7.79
CA GLY A 141 -9.31 12.57 -7.36
C GLY A 141 -9.31 12.84 -5.85
N ILE A 142 -8.20 12.53 -5.16
CA ILE A 142 -8.04 12.69 -3.71
C ILE A 142 -7.24 13.97 -3.43
N ASP A 143 -7.76 14.83 -2.56
CA ASP A 143 -7.00 16.01 -2.12
C ASP A 143 -5.74 15.60 -1.34
N LYS A 144 -4.73 16.47 -1.34
CA LYS A 144 -3.45 16.19 -0.68
C LYS A 144 -3.60 15.98 0.83
N ASN A 145 -4.48 16.73 1.49
CA ASN A 145 -4.72 16.58 2.92
C ASN A 145 -5.48 15.28 3.19
N ASP A 146 -6.53 15.01 2.42
CA ASP A 146 -7.30 13.76 2.53
C ASP A 146 -6.42 12.53 2.34
N LEU A 147 -5.54 12.53 1.33
CA LEU A 147 -4.60 11.45 1.09
C LEU A 147 -3.66 11.24 2.28
N ARG A 148 -3.14 12.34 2.85
CA ARG A 148 -2.28 12.29 4.03
C ARG A 148 -3.01 11.68 5.22
N SER A 149 -4.21 12.15 5.53
CA SER A 149 -5.01 11.66 6.66
C SER A 149 -5.40 10.19 6.47
N LYS A 150 -5.73 9.77 5.24
CA LYS A 150 -5.99 8.36 4.90
C LYS A 150 -4.76 7.47 5.11
N LEU A 151 -3.59 7.89 4.63
CA LEU A 151 -2.33 7.14 4.81
C LEU A 151 -1.92 7.08 6.29
N GLU A 152 -2.14 8.16 7.05
CA GLU A 152 -1.88 8.21 8.49
C GLU A 152 -2.79 7.24 9.26
N ALA A 153 -4.09 7.22 8.95
CA ALA A 153 -5.04 6.30 9.58
C ALA A 153 -4.66 4.83 9.40
N VAL A 154 -4.16 4.45 8.21
CA VAL A 154 -3.64 3.11 7.94
C VAL A 154 -2.33 2.87 8.69
N THR A 155 -1.41 3.84 8.67
CA THR A 155 -0.09 3.73 9.31
C THR A 155 -0.24 3.45 10.81
N ASN A 156 -1.17 4.14 11.47
CA ASN A 156 -1.48 3.93 12.90
C ASN A 156 -2.03 2.52 13.20
N LEU A 157 -2.62 1.85 12.21
CA LEU A 157 -3.15 0.49 12.35
C LEU A 157 -2.15 -0.61 11.97
N VAL A 158 -0.96 -0.28 11.47
CA VAL A 158 0.03 -1.30 11.07
C VAL A 158 0.31 -2.34 12.17
N PRO A 159 0.46 -1.99 13.47
CA PRO A 159 0.66 -2.99 14.51
C PRO A 159 -0.52 -3.98 14.62
N TYR A 160 -1.76 -3.48 14.50
CA TYR A 160 -2.96 -4.31 14.51
C TYR A 160 -3.05 -5.18 13.25
N ILE A 161 -2.79 -4.61 12.08
CA ILE A 161 -2.80 -5.34 10.80
C ILE A 161 -1.78 -6.49 10.83
N LYS A 162 -0.60 -6.28 11.41
CA LYS A 162 0.40 -7.35 11.59
C LYS A 162 -0.10 -8.47 12.49
N LEU A 163 -0.80 -8.14 13.58
CA LEU A 163 -1.39 -9.15 14.47
C LEU A 163 -2.45 -9.98 13.72
N VAL A 164 -3.35 -9.31 13.00
CA VAL A 164 -4.39 -9.97 12.20
C VAL A 164 -3.78 -10.84 11.10
N ASP A 165 -2.74 -10.34 10.43
CA ASP A 165 -2.01 -11.10 9.41
C ASP A 165 -1.48 -12.40 10.02
N MET A 166 -0.75 -12.31 11.13
CA MET A 166 -0.17 -13.48 11.81
C MET A 166 -1.20 -14.49 12.31
N GLU A 167 -2.36 -14.04 12.81
CA GLU A 167 -3.36 -14.91 13.44
C GLU A 167 -4.40 -15.46 12.45
N ARG A 168 -4.71 -14.71 11.39
CA ARG A 168 -5.88 -14.98 10.54
C ARG A 168 -5.61 -14.99 9.05
N LEU A 169 -4.67 -14.18 8.54
CA LEU A 169 -4.44 -14.05 7.08
C LEU A 169 -3.22 -14.83 6.58
N ARG A 170 -2.34 -15.27 7.48
CA ARG A 170 -1.07 -15.89 7.12
C ARG A 170 -1.28 -17.22 6.43
N VAL A 171 -0.90 -17.27 5.16
CA VAL A 171 -0.92 -18.46 4.31
C VAL A 171 0.50 -18.85 3.90
N ARG A 172 0.70 -20.14 3.61
CA ARG A 172 1.94 -20.67 3.02
C ARG A 172 1.61 -21.55 1.84
N PHE A 173 1.71 -20.98 0.65
CA PHE A 173 1.61 -21.71 -0.61
C PHE A 173 2.97 -21.92 -1.25
N LYS A 174 3.05 -22.81 -2.24
CA LYS A 174 4.32 -23.19 -2.91
C LYS A 174 4.59 -22.37 -4.16
N THR A 175 3.56 -21.81 -4.79
CA THR A 175 3.72 -20.98 -5.99
C THR A 175 3.07 -19.62 -5.79
N ASP A 176 3.51 -18.61 -6.54
CA ASP A 176 2.92 -17.27 -6.49
C ASP A 176 1.48 -17.27 -7.01
N GLU A 177 1.13 -18.10 -7.99
CA GLU A 177 -0.26 -18.18 -8.49
C GLU A 177 -1.26 -18.57 -7.39
N GLU A 178 -0.86 -19.44 -6.45
CA GLU A 178 -1.70 -19.82 -5.32
C GLU A 178 -1.96 -18.63 -4.38
N TYR A 179 -0.95 -17.80 -4.11
CA TYR A 179 -1.15 -16.55 -3.36
C TYR A 179 -2.09 -15.61 -4.12
N TYR A 180 -1.84 -15.35 -5.41
CA TYR A 180 -2.71 -14.47 -6.20
C TYR A 180 -4.15 -14.98 -6.25
N LYS A 181 -4.35 -16.30 -6.33
CA LYS A 181 -5.69 -16.91 -6.30
C LYS A 181 -6.38 -16.67 -4.96
N PHE A 182 -5.69 -16.89 -3.84
CA PHE A 182 -6.25 -16.66 -2.50
C PHE A 182 -6.60 -15.18 -2.28
N PHE A 183 -5.68 -14.25 -2.53
CA PHE A 183 -5.90 -12.81 -2.30
C PHE A 183 -6.92 -12.17 -3.26
N ARG A 184 -7.28 -12.84 -4.37
CA ARG A 184 -8.38 -12.43 -5.26
C ARG A 184 -9.71 -13.12 -4.94
N SER A 185 -9.73 -14.07 -4.00
CA SER A 185 -10.93 -14.82 -3.65
C SER A 185 -11.91 -13.98 -2.84
N GLU A 186 -13.19 -14.32 -2.93
CA GLU A 186 -14.22 -13.75 -2.05
C GLU A 186 -13.97 -14.10 -0.57
N GLU A 187 -13.37 -15.26 -0.30
CA GLU A 187 -13.02 -15.69 1.05
C GLU A 187 -12.06 -14.70 1.70
N PHE A 188 -10.97 -14.35 1.01
CA PHE A 188 -10.04 -13.33 1.49
C PHE A 188 -10.73 -11.96 1.60
N GLY A 189 -11.58 -11.59 0.64
CA GLY A 189 -12.32 -10.33 0.67
C GLY A 189 -13.16 -10.18 1.95
N ARG A 190 -13.98 -11.19 2.27
CA ARG A 190 -14.78 -11.22 3.50
C ARG A 190 -13.91 -11.14 4.75
N LEU A 191 -12.83 -11.92 4.80
CA LEU A 191 -11.92 -11.94 5.92
C LEU A 191 -11.21 -10.59 6.12
N PHE A 192 -10.81 -9.94 5.02
CA PHE A 192 -10.22 -8.61 5.03
C PHE A 192 -11.22 -7.58 5.57
N ASP A 193 -12.45 -7.57 5.06
CA ASP A 193 -13.49 -6.62 5.46
C ASP A 193 -13.81 -6.75 6.96
N GLU A 194 -14.02 -7.98 7.44
CA GLU A 194 -14.35 -8.29 8.85
C GLU A 194 -13.21 -7.96 9.84
N THR A 195 -11.96 -8.00 9.40
CA THR A 195 -10.80 -7.85 10.30
C THR A 195 -10.11 -6.51 10.14
N VAL A 196 -9.69 -6.17 8.93
CA VAL A 196 -8.91 -4.97 8.62
C VAL A 196 -9.83 -3.82 8.19
N GLY A 197 -10.79 -4.08 7.30
CA GLY A 197 -11.67 -3.06 6.73
C GLY A 197 -12.47 -2.29 7.80
N GLU A 198 -13.15 -3.00 8.70
CA GLU A 198 -13.91 -2.35 9.78
C GLU A 198 -13.04 -1.46 10.68
N LYS A 199 -11.81 -1.90 10.98
CA LYS A 199 -10.87 -1.12 11.81
C LYS A 199 -10.31 0.06 11.05
N LEU A 200 -10.01 -0.08 9.76
CA LEU A 200 -9.60 1.02 8.89
C LEU A 200 -10.66 2.13 8.86
N ALA A 201 -11.93 1.78 8.64
CA ALA A 201 -13.03 2.75 8.65
C ALA A 201 -13.09 3.52 9.99
N ILE A 202 -13.03 2.82 11.12
CA ILE A 202 -13.03 3.44 12.44
C ILE A 202 -11.81 4.35 12.64
N SER A 203 -10.60 3.90 12.24
CA SER A 203 -9.38 4.70 12.35
C SER A 203 -9.44 5.97 11.52
N GLN A 204 -10.01 5.90 10.31
CA GLN A 204 -10.21 7.07 9.46
C GLN A 204 -11.22 8.05 10.07
N ILE A 205 -12.34 7.55 10.63
CA ILE A 205 -13.31 8.37 11.36
C ILE A 205 -12.64 9.09 12.54
N ILE A 206 -11.90 8.36 13.37
CA ILE A 206 -11.18 8.93 14.53
C ILE A 206 -10.16 9.97 14.09
N THR A 207 -9.44 9.71 12.99
CA THR A 207 -8.45 10.65 12.44
C THR A 207 -9.12 11.95 11.97
N LEU A 208 -10.24 11.86 11.24
CA LEU A 208 -11.02 13.04 10.84
C LEU A 208 -11.53 13.82 12.06
N LEU A 209 -12.05 13.12 13.07
CA LEU A 209 -12.57 13.75 14.28
C LEU A 209 -11.50 14.42 15.16
N ARG A 210 -10.21 14.13 14.95
CA ARG A 210 -9.09 14.87 15.56
C ARG A 210 -8.86 16.23 14.89
N GLU A 211 -9.21 16.36 13.62
CA GLU A 211 -9.05 17.61 12.85
C GLU A 211 -10.21 18.58 13.11
N GLY A 212 -11.39 18.06 13.48
CA GLY A 212 -12.54 18.86 13.86
C GLY A 212 -13.79 18.05 14.11
N SER A 213 -14.86 18.74 14.53
CA SER A 213 -16.19 18.14 14.64
C SER A 213 -16.82 17.94 13.26
N HIS A 214 -17.40 16.77 13.00
CA HIS A 214 -18.01 16.46 11.70
C HIS A 214 -19.38 15.81 11.84
N THR A 215 -20.26 16.07 10.87
CA THR A 215 -21.53 15.36 10.73
C THR A 215 -21.33 13.98 10.10
N SER A 216 -22.31 13.09 10.24
CA SER A 216 -22.26 11.77 9.59
C SER A 216 -22.22 11.87 8.06
N GLU A 217 -22.84 12.89 7.47
CA GLU A 217 -22.83 13.13 6.02
C GLU A 217 -21.46 13.59 5.52
N GLU A 218 -20.79 14.47 6.27
CA GLU A 218 -19.42 14.91 5.95
C GLU A 218 -18.43 13.76 6.01
N ILE A 219 -18.51 12.95 7.08
CA ILE A 219 -17.67 11.76 7.24
C ILE A 219 -17.92 10.76 6.09
N ALA A 220 -19.19 10.50 5.75
CA ALA A 220 -19.55 9.61 4.64
C ALA A 220 -18.95 10.09 3.32
N LYS A 221 -19.04 11.40 3.04
CA LYS A 221 -18.49 12.01 1.83
C LYS A 221 -16.97 11.88 1.73
N VAL A 222 -16.24 12.16 2.83
CA VAL A 222 -14.77 12.12 2.84
C VAL A 222 -14.25 10.68 2.73
N LEU A 223 -14.92 9.73 3.39
CA LEU A 223 -14.52 8.33 3.41
C LEU A 223 -15.03 7.53 2.21
N GLY A 224 -15.96 8.08 1.42
CA GLY A 224 -16.60 7.35 0.32
C GLY A 224 -17.47 6.20 0.81
N LEU A 225 -17.97 6.28 2.04
CA LEU A 225 -18.83 5.28 2.67
C LEU A 225 -20.29 5.73 2.64
N THR A 226 -21.23 4.80 2.82
CA THR A 226 -22.63 5.17 3.03
C THR A 226 -22.84 5.77 4.42
N THR A 227 -23.83 6.65 4.55
CA THR A 227 -24.22 7.23 5.85
C THR A 227 -24.64 6.16 6.87
N SER A 228 -25.18 5.03 6.39
CA SER A 228 -25.52 3.87 7.22
C SER A 228 -24.29 3.18 7.80
N GLU A 229 -23.26 2.95 6.98
CA GLU A 229 -21.99 2.36 7.43
C GLU A 229 -21.29 3.27 8.43
N VAL A 230 -21.22 4.57 8.13
CA VAL A 230 -20.64 5.57 9.04
C VAL A 230 -21.38 5.58 10.37
N SER A 231 -22.72 5.59 10.35
CA SER A 231 -23.53 5.56 11.57
C SER A 231 -23.30 4.29 12.39
N ARG A 232 -23.15 3.13 11.74
CA ARG A 232 -22.81 1.86 12.39
C ARG A 232 -21.46 1.95 13.10
N HIS A 233 -20.43 2.49 12.44
CA HIS A 233 -19.10 2.66 13.02
C HIS A 233 -19.08 3.69 14.17
N LEU A 234 -19.78 4.82 14.01
CA LEU A 234 -19.91 5.85 15.05
C LEU A 234 -20.64 5.33 16.28
N ASN A 235 -21.73 4.58 16.11
CA ASN A 235 -22.45 3.95 17.21
C ASN A 235 -21.58 2.94 17.98
N SER A 236 -20.81 2.13 17.27
CA SER A 236 -19.86 1.19 17.87
C SER A 236 -18.75 1.93 18.64
N SER A 237 -18.20 2.98 18.04
CA SER A 237 -17.12 3.80 18.63
C SER A 237 -17.60 4.60 19.86
N SER A 238 -18.84 5.09 19.82
CA SER A 238 -19.47 5.78 20.94
C SER A 238 -19.70 4.85 22.14
N ARG A 239 -20.16 3.62 21.90
CA ARG A 239 -20.28 2.59 22.95
C ARG A 239 -18.94 2.23 23.60
N GLN A 240 -17.85 2.35 22.85
CA GLN A 240 -16.49 2.12 23.34
C GLN A 240 -15.86 3.37 23.98
N GLY A 241 -16.56 4.51 23.99
CA GLY A 241 -16.09 5.76 24.59
C GLY A 241 -15.03 6.49 23.77
N PHE A 242 -14.91 6.22 22.47
CA PHE A 242 -13.95 6.92 21.60
C PHE A 242 -14.51 8.20 20.97
N VAL A 243 -15.83 8.28 20.83
CA VAL A 243 -16.53 9.37 20.13
C VAL A 243 -17.79 9.74 20.92
N ARG A 244 -18.06 11.05 21.05
CA ARG A 244 -19.32 11.57 21.61
C ARG A 244 -20.11 12.32 20.55
N TYR A 245 -21.43 12.29 20.66
CA TYR A 245 -22.33 13.07 19.83
C TYR A 245 -22.72 14.35 20.55
N GLU A 246 -22.54 15.50 19.91
CA GLU A 246 -22.94 16.80 20.45
C GLU A 246 -24.29 17.22 19.87
N GLU A 247 -25.35 17.15 20.68
CA GLU A 247 -26.73 17.43 20.25
C GLU A 247 -26.92 18.85 19.73
N ASN A 248 -26.20 19.83 20.29
CA ASN A 248 -26.34 21.24 19.93
C ASN A 248 -25.89 21.54 18.50
N GLN A 249 -24.85 20.84 18.02
CA GLN A 249 -24.25 21.06 16.69
C GLN A 249 -24.57 19.92 15.72
N LYS A 250 -25.23 18.85 16.19
CA LYS A 250 -25.53 17.63 15.43
C LYS A 250 -24.28 17.00 14.79
N CYS A 251 -23.16 17.09 15.49
CA CYS A 251 -21.86 16.61 15.05
C CYS A 251 -21.31 15.57 16.02
N TYR A 252 -20.35 14.79 15.53
CA TYR A 252 -19.54 13.90 16.35
C TYR A 252 -18.21 14.58 16.65
N VAL A 253 -17.70 14.35 17.86
CA VAL A 253 -16.36 14.78 18.28
C VAL A 253 -15.65 13.66 19.02
N LEU A 254 -14.33 13.71 19.06
CA LEU A 254 -13.55 12.79 19.89
C LEU A 254 -13.97 12.95 21.37
N ALA A 255 -14.13 11.83 22.07
CA ALA A 255 -14.54 11.82 23.48
C ALA A 255 -13.43 12.28 24.43
#